data_AF-A0A6C0BLG3-F1
#
_entry.id   AF-A0A6C0BLG3-F1
#
_cell.length_a   1.000
_cell.length_b   1.000
_cell.length_c   1.000
_cell.angle_alpha   90.00
_cell.angle_beta   90.00
_cell.angle_gamma   90.00
#
_symmetry.space_group_name_H-M   'P 1'
#
loop_
_entity.id
_entity.type
_entity.pdbx_description
1 polymer ?
#
loop_
_entity_poly.entity_id
_entity_poly.type
_entity_poly.pdbx_seq_one_letter_code
_entity_poly.pdbx_strand_id
1 'polypeptide(L)'
;MSLIYQWIRKLPSIYDETQDAPKPSIAVDIEGNFYVAYTCFNAVSAGQTHVGLIDICVAKFSSDGQAMWYRQQPSFDTTLDDIEPSICVDANKNVYVSYCTGGSISGQTAVIDSVEIVVFKMDTDGNTLWVKQSPDFNNIGNDYAPSIAADGNGNVYVAYYSEDPGTPVTYYDNIIVFKLDTNGNLVWIKKAHTFNTPGGNYNPNIVVDDSSNCYVAYFCDGSAASGETEVGGYDIVVFKMDGDGNLLWIRQRPTFDTTASDFSPSIAVDSNGATYIAYHTYGGTVSGQTYTGGLYDIIVFKMDTQGTVVWVKENQTFNTIEDDYATAIGIDPLGNIYVAYTTTGVTSGQTLTGSQDVVIMQMDNNGNTLGVLQQTNFNTLYENVYPSIAVDLNGNCGITYYSVNPGLGDESSSQTLVVFKLRNLVCVAPGTQILMDDGTTKPVELVKRGDWVAPHHQVARVCREPIDIHSQISLVVFEKGAFGTRPDQRLVVTPNHPIVYHEARRPAKCFVHCPGVTGIDQQPLTQVVDLLGGDPEAVALYDLQFDHEGSYVANGVEVQSRSPYSYYGPLPKDLYFDPELYSDDRVWDTVDHYEPLDSTPVTHNIYVLKNKHHKWLDPTSVVQYQK
;
A
#
# COMPACT_ATOMS: atom_id res chain seq x y z
N MET A 1 -8.55 -4.33 12.74
CA MET A 1 -8.64 -3.80 11.35
C MET A 1 -9.43 -4.83 10.55
N SER A 2 -10.44 -4.46 9.77
CA SER A 2 -11.17 -5.45 8.94
C SER A 2 -10.52 -5.53 7.57
N LEU A 3 -9.29 -6.01 7.54
CA LEU A 3 -8.54 -6.16 6.31
C LEU A 3 -8.87 -7.50 5.68
N ILE A 4 -9.39 -7.46 4.46
CA ILE A 4 -9.84 -8.64 3.72
C ILE A 4 -8.75 -9.02 2.74
N TYR A 5 -7.90 -9.95 3.18
CA TYR A 5 -7.01 -10.71 2.31
C TYR A 5 -7.78 -11.26 1.10
N GLN A 6 -7.24 -11.24 -0.12
CA GLN A 6 -7.94 -11.78 -1.30
C GLN A 6 -7.27 -13.04 -1.87
N TRP A 7 -5.99 -13.01 -2.21
CA TRP A 7 -5.31 -14.16 -2.83
C TRP A 7 -3.80 -14.16 -2.51
N ILE A 8 -3.13 -15.29 -2.76
CA ILE A 8 -1.67 -15.44 -2.75
C ILE A 8 -1.24 -16.17 -4.01
N ARG A 9 -0.10 -15.77 -4.58
CA ARG A 9 0.52 -16.47 -5.70
C ARG A 9 1.99 -16.74 -5.43
N LYS A 10 2.35 -18.01 -5.40
CA LYS A 10 3.76 -18.37 -5.44
C LYS A 10 4.31 -18.13 -6.85
N LEU A 11 5.39 -17.37 -6.99
CA LEU A 11 6.02 -17.17 -8.30
C LEU A 11 6.87 -18.39 -8.70
N PRO A 12 6.96 -18.71 -10.00
CA PRO A 12 7.82 -19.78 -10.51
C PRO A 12 9.32 -19.51 -10.36
N SER A 13 10.10 -20.59 -10.15
CA SER A 13 11.57 -20.69 -10.27
C SER A 13 12.40 -19.80 -9.33
N ILE A 14 12.97 -20.37 -8.24
CA ILE A 14 14.22 -19.84 -7.64
C ILE A 14 14.89 -20.91 -6.71
N TYR A 15 16.12 -21.34 -7.03
CA TYR A 15 17.19 -21.80 -6.09
C TYR A 15 18.54 -21.94 -6.87
N ASP A 16 19.75 -21.52 -6.42
CA ASP A 16 20.56 -21.80 -5.20
C ASP A 16 21.76 -20.80 -4.99
N GLU A 17 22.21 -20.70 -3.73
CA GLU A 17 23.52 -20.35 -3.13
C GLU A 17 24.15 -18.95 -3.36
N THR A 18 24.09 -18.14 -2.29
CA THR A 18 25.09 -17.11 -1.91
C THR A 18 25.25 -15.85 -2.79
N GLN A 19 24.59 -14.75 -2.43
CA GLN A 19 25.19 -13.64 -1.65
C GLN A 19 24.27 -12.40 -1.58
N ASP A 20 23.27 -12.28 -2.43
CA ASP A 20 22.25 -11.23 -2.34
C ASP A 20 20.83 -11.79 -2.35
N ALA A 21 20.08 -11.48 -1.31
CA ALA A 21 18.68 -11.86 -1.23
C ALA A 21 17.88 -11.10 -2.30
N PRO A 22 17.05 -11.78 -3.12
CA PRO A 22 16.33 -11.12 -4.18
C PRO A 22 15.30 -10.15 -3.59
N LYS A 23 15.38 -8.88 -4.00
CA LYS A 23 14.42 -7.82 -3.65
C LYS A 23 13.40 -7.71 -4.79
N PRO A 24 12.23 -8.39 -4.70
CA PRO A 24 11.21 -8.22 -5.71
C PRO A 24 10.65 -6.80 -5.67
N SER A 25 10.19 -6.31 -6.82
CA SER A 25 9.52 -5.02 -6.94
C SER A 25 8.14 -5.20 -7.56
N ILE A 26 7.17 -4.40 -7.10
CA ILE A 26 5.78 -4.47 -7.55
C ILE A 26 5.27 -3.10 -7.99
N ALA A 27 4.44 -3.12 -9.02
CA ALA A 27 3.66 -1.98 -9.49
C ALA A 27 2.21 -2.41 -9.75
N VAL A 28 1.30 -1.44 -9.81
CA VAL A 28 -0.11 -1.66 -10.10
C VAL A 28 -0.61 -0.65 -11.11
N ASP A 29 -1.43 -1.11 -12.07
CA ASP A 29 -2.03 -0.21 -13.06
C ASP A 29 -3.39 0.35 -12.62
N ILE A 30 -3.92 1.25 -13.45
CA ILE A 30 -5.20 1.92 -13.26
C ILE A 30 -6.41 0.95 -13.20
N GLU A 31 -6.26 -0.26 -13.72
CA GLU A 31 -7.28 -1.32 -13.71
C GLU A 31 -7.13 -2.24 -12.49
N GLY A 32 -6.12 -2.04 -11.66
CA GLY A 32 -5.81 -2.87 -10.50
C GLY A 32 -5.04 -4.15 -10.85
N ASN A 33 -4.47 -4.26 -12.04
CA ASN A 33 -3.59 -5.39 -12.37
C ASN A 33 -2.21 -5.16 -11.75
N PHE A 34 -1.66 -6.20 -11.14
CA PHE A 34 -0.35 -6.15 -10.50
C PHE A 34 0.75 -6.67 -11.42
N TYR A 35 1.88 -5.98 -11.43
CA TYR A 35 3.07 -6.34 -12.18
C TYR A 35 4.22 -6.53 -11.20
N VAL A 36 4.97 -7.60 -11.35
CA VAL A 36 6.10 -7.89 -10.47
C VAL A 36 7.33 -8.18 -11.28
N ALA A 37 8.43 -7.50 -10.95
CA ALA A 37 9.76 -7.84 -11.42
C ALA A 37 10.53 -8.55 -10.30
N TYR A 38 11.16 -9.67 -10.63
CA TYR A 38 11.86 -10.52 -9.67
C TYR A 38 12.96 -11.31 -10.38
N THR A 39 13.93 -11.84 -9.63
CA THR A 39 15.00 -12.66 -10.20
C THR A 39 14.62 -14.13 -10.25
N CYS A 40 15.12 -14.87 -11.26
CA CYS A 40 14.83 -16.28 -11.45
C CYS A 40 16.06 -17.04 -11.96
N PHE A 41 16.16 -18.32 -11.61
CA PHE A 41 17.33 -19.19 -11.88
C PHE A 41 17.08 -20.25 -12.95
N ASN A 42 15.84 -20.33 -13.43
CA ASN A 42 15.40 -21.31 -14.40
C ASN A 42 14.30 -20.70 -15.27
N ALA A 43 13.96 -21.40 -16.35
CA ALA A 43 12.82 -21.02 -17.18
C ALA A 43 11.51 -20.99 -16.35
N VAL A 44 10.86 -19.83 -16.27
CA VAL A 44 9.65 -19.62 -15.44
C VAL A 44 8.39 -20.26 -16.02
N SER A 45 8.35 -20.55 -17.32
CA SER A 45 7.27 -21.28 -17.97
C SER A 45 7.68 -21.85 -19.33
N ALA A 46 6.87 -22.74 -19.89
CA ALA A 46 7.14 -23.36 -21.19
C ALA A 46 7.28 -22.30 -22.29
N GLY A 47 8.42 -22.29 -22.98
CA GLY A 47 8.70 -21.35 -24.07
C GLY A 47 9.36 -20.04 -23.62
N GLN A 48 9.56 -19.82 -22.32
CA GLN A 48 10.50 -18.81 -21.82
C GLN A 48 11.90 -19.42 -21.77
N THR A 49 12.93 -18.60 -22.00
CA THR A 49 14.31 -19.06 -22.11
C THR A 49 15.14 -18.43 -21.03
N HIS A 50 15.80 -19.28 -20.24
CA HIS A 50 16.78 -18.85 -19.26
C HIS A 50 18.10 -18.47 -19.95
N VAL A 51 18.70 -17.35 -19.55
CA VAL A 51 20.03 -16.90 -19.99
C VAL A 51 20.91 -16.80 -18.73
N GLY A 52 22.22 -17.08 -18.85
CA GLY A 52 23.10 -16.96 -17.68
C GLY A 52 22.72 -17.87 -16.50
N LEU A 53 22.83 -17.33 -15.27
CA LEU A 53 22.48 -18.00 -14.01
C LEU A 53 21.30 -17.33 -13.28
N ILE A 54 21.25 -15.99 -13.29
CA ILE A 54 20.16 -15.21 -12.68
C ILE A 54 19.59 -14.28 -13.76
N ASP A 55 18.32 -14.45 -14.09
CA ASP A 55 17.57 -13.61 -15.03
C ASP A 55 16.54 -12.73 -14.32
N ILE A 56 16.10 -11.66 -15.00
CA ILE A 56 14.90 -10.93 -14.61
C ILE A 56 13.65 -11.61 -15.20
N CYS A 57 12.67 -11.86 -14.36
CA CYS A 57 11.32 -12.21 -14.78
C CYS A 57 10.34 -11.10 -14.44
N VAL A 58 9.42 -10.83 -15.36
CA VAL A 58 8.25 -9.98 -15.13
C VAL A 58 6.97 -10.80 -15.20
N ALA A 59 6.13 -10.69 -14.18
CA ALA A 59 4.81 -11.32 -14.14
C ALA A 59 3.71 -10.26 -14.11
N LYS A 60 2.58 -10.55 -14.77
CA LYS A 60 1.33 -9.77 -14.65
C LYS A 60 0.22 -10.63 -14.07
N PHE A 61 -0.49 -10.08 -13.11
CA PHE A 61 -1.68 -10.65 -12.49
C PHE A 61 -2.88 -9.72 -12.67
N SER A 62 -4.06 -10.28 -12.93
CA SER A 62 -5.29 -9.51 -12.86
C SER A 62 -5.56 -9.00 -11.44
N SER A 63 -6.48 -8.06 -11.30
CA SER A 63 -6.98 -7.60 -9.98
C SER A 63 -7.42 -8.75 -9.06
N ASP A 64 -7.94 -9.82 -9.66
CA ASP A 64 -8.42 -11.03 -8.97
C ASP A 64 -7.32 -12.10 -8.80
N GLY A 65 -6.07 -11.76 -9.11
CA GLY A 65 -4.91 -12.63 -8.90
C GLY A 65 -4.72 -13.73 -9.94
N GLN A 66 -5.41 -13.67 -11.08
CA GLN A 66 -5.16 -14.61 -12.17
C GLN A 66 -3.86 -14.24 -12.87
N ALA A 67 -2.92 -15.18 -13.01
CA ALA A 67 -1.71 -14.96 -13.77
C ALA A 67 -2.07 -14.76 -15.25
N MET A 68 -1.77 -13.58 -15.77
CA MET A 68 -2.03 -13.22 -17.18
C MET A 68 -0.85 -13.64 -18.06
N TRP A 69 0.36 -13.32 -17.62
CA TRP A 69 1.58 -13.71 -18.32
C TRP A 69 2.82 -13.66 -17.43
N TYR A 70 3.85 -14.38 -17.88
CA TYR A 70 5.23 -14.31 -17.39
C TYR A 70 6.16 -13.98 -18.57
N ARG A 71 7.20 -13.19 -18.33
CA ARG A 71 8.20 -12.78 -19.33
C ARG A 71 9.59 -12.93 -18.76
N GLN A 72 10.40 -13.77 -19.42
CA GLN A 72 11.83 -13.99 -19.19
C GLN A 72 12.43 -14.29 -20.57
N GLN A 73 13.27 -13.39 -21.08
CA GLN A 73 13.63 -13.36 -22.50
C GLN A 73 15.05 -12.83 -22.75
N PRO A 74 15.80 -13.38 -23.72
CA PRO A 74 17.17 -12.96 -24.01
C PRO A 74 17.29 -11.57 -24.63
N SER A 75 16.15 -10.90 -24.89
CA SER A 75 16.11 -9.52 -25.33
C SER A 75 16.42 -8.54 -24.20
N PHE A 76 16.11 -8.91 -22.96
CA PHE A 76 16.33 -8.09 -21.77
C PHE A 76 17.02 -8.83 -20.63
N ASP A 77 17.47 -10.07 -20.85
CA ASP A 77 18.30 -10.83 -19.92
C ASP A 77 19.71 -11.02 -20.51
N THR A 78 20.72 -11.18 -19.64
CA THR A 78 22.12 -11.33 -20.04
C THR A 78 22.69 -12.71 -19.73
N THR A 79 23.92 -12.96 -20.18
CA THR A 79 24.63 -14.21 -19.87
C THR A 79 25.28 -14.23 -18.49
N LEU A 80 25.25 -13.12 -17.76
CA LEU A 80 25.74 -13.00 -16.38
C LEU A 80 24.54 -12.67 -15.47
N ASP A 81 24.81 -12.47 -14.18
CA ASP A 81 23.74 -12.28 -13.20
C ASP A 81 23.02 -10.94 -13.41
N ASP A 82 21.70 -11.03 -13.49
CA ASP A 82 20.78 -9.91 -13.55
C ASP A 82 20.05 -9.77 -12.20
N ILE A 83 20.27 -8.66 -11.49
CA ILE A 83 19.87 -8.49 -10.08
C ILE A 83 19.19 -7.14 -9.82
N GLU A 84 18.61 -7.01 -8.61
CA GLU A 84 17.98 -5.78 -8.10
C GLU A 84 16.94 -5.12 -9.03
N PRO A 85 15.90 -5.86 -9.47
CA PRO A 85 14.88 -5.29 -10.34
C PRO A 85 14.01 -4.25 -9.61
N SER A 86 13.71 -3.15 -10.31
CA SER A 86 12.69 -2.17 -9.94
C SER A 86 11.69 -2.02 -11.09
N ILE A 87 10.40 -1.90 -10.78
CA ILE A 87 9.32 -1.83 -11.78
C ILE A 87 8.39 -0.64 -11.54
N CYS A 88 7.93 -0.02 -12.62
CA CYS A 88 6.81 0.93 -12.59
C CYS A 88 5.91 0.76 -13.84
N VAL A 89 4.73 1.37 -13.79
CA VAL A 89 3.73 1.31 -14.87
C VAL A 89 3.19 2.71 -15.13
N ASP A 90 3.08 3.09 -16.41
CA ASP A 90 2.50 4.38 -16.81
C ASP A 90 0.97 4.32 -16.95
N ALA A 91 0.34 5.49 -17.16
CA ALA A 91 -1.11 5.60 -17.36
C ALA A 91 -1.64 4.85 -18.60
N ASN A 92 -0.78 4.53 -19.56
CA ASN A 92 -1.11 3.72 -20.74
C ASN A 92 -0.88 2.22 -20.50
N LYS A 93 -0.57 1.82 -19.26
CA LYS A 93 -0.29 0.45 -18.83
C LYS A 93 0.95 -0.15 -19.50
N ASN A 94 1.89 0.69 -19.96
CA ASN A 94 3.21 0.21 -20.32
C ASN A 94 4.02 -0.07 -19.06
N VAL A 95 4.78 -1.14 -19.10
CA VAL A 95 5.59 -1.62 -17.98
C VAL A 95 7.04 -1.21 -18.22
N TYR A 96 7.69 -0.63 -17.22
CA TYR A 96 9.10 -0.27 -17.27
C TYR A 96 9.83 -0.97 -16.15
N VAL A 97 11.00 -1.53 -16.46
CA VAL A 97 11.83 -2.22 -15.50
C VAL A 97 13.25 -1.73 -15.62
N SER A 98 13.90 -1.50 -14.49
CA SER A 98 15.33 -1.29 -14.39
C SER A 98 15.97 -2.37 -13.52
N TYR A 99 17.18 -2.80 -13.84
CA TYR A 99 17.93 -3.80 -13.06
C TYR A 99 19.44 -3.66 -13.31
N CYS A 100 20.26 -4.34 -12.52
CA CYS A 100 21.72 -4.35 -12.62
C CYS A 100 22.22 -5.62 -13.31
N THR A 101 23.28 -5.52 -14.10
CA THR A 101 23.94 -6.69 -14.68
C THR A 101 25.44 -6.49 -14.87
N GLY A 102 26.23 -7.54 -14.65
CA GLY A 102 27.63 -7.57 -15.11
C GLY A 102 27.77 -7.95 -16.59
N GLY A 103 26.66 -8.36 -17.23
CA GLY A 103 26.63 -8.88 -18.59
C GLY A 103 26.33 -7.83 -19.66
N SER A 104 26.08 -8.30 -20.88
CA SER A 104 25.67 -7.43 -21.99
C SER A 104 24.39 -7.94 -22.63
N ILE A 105 23.43 -7.03 -22.81
CA ILE A 105 22.25 -7.22 -23.64
C ILE A 105 22.70 -7.41 -25.09
N SER A 106 22.06 -8.35 -25.78
CA SER A 106 22.37 -8.66 -27.18
C SER A 106 22.33 -7.41 -28.08
N GLY A 107 23.45 -7.12 -28.73
CA GLY A 107 23.58 -5.98 -29.64
C GLY A 107 23.85 -4.63 -28.96
N GLN A 108 24.00 -4.60 -27.64
CA GLN A 108 24.42 -3.44 -26.85
C GLN A 108 25.79 -3.76 -26.23
N THR A 109 26.62 -2.75 -26.02
CA THR A 109 28.00 -2.94 -25.55
C THR A 109 28.11 -2.43 -24.13
N ALA A 110 28.31 -3.35 -23.18
CA ALA A 110 28.69 -3.00 -21.83
C ALA A 110 30.10 -2.42 -21.79
N VAL A 111 30.36 -1.57 -20.80
CA VAL A 111 31.70 -1.26 -20.32
C VAL A 111 32.27 -2.56 -19.72
N ILE A 112 33.49 -2.92 -20.13
CA ILE A 112 34.10 -4.20 -19.73
C ILE A 112 34.43 -4.15 -18.24
N ASP A 113 34.05 -5.20 -17.51
CA ASP A 113 34.32 -5.44 -16.09
C ASP A 113 33.59 -4.49 -15.10
N SER A 114 32.38 -4.01 -15.42
CA SER A 114 31.51 -3.25 -14.51
C SER A 114 30.10 -3.83 -14.40
N VAL A 115 29.44 -3.63 -13.25
CA VAL A 115 27.99 -3.78 -13.10
C VAL A 115 27.31 -2.55 -13.68
N GLU A 116 26.32 -2.74 -14.55
CA GLU A 116 25.65 -1.69 -15.30
C GLU A 116 24.13 -1.73 -15.11
N ILE A 117 23.48 -0.58 -15.32
CA ILE A 117 22.01 -0.49 -15.34
C ILE A 117 21.49 -0.85 -16.73
N VAL A 118 20.44 -1.66 -16.75
CA VAL A 118 19.59 -1.89 -17.92
C VAL A 118 18.19 -1.36 -17.62
N VAL A 119 17.59 -0.71 -18.62
CA VAL A 119 16.18 -0.26 -18.57
C VAL A 119 15.44 -0.82 -19.77
N PHE A 120 14.26 -1.40 -19.57
CA PHE A 120 13.40 -1.83 -20.67
C PHE A 120 11.95 -1.43 -20.47
N LYS A 121 11.23 -1.39 -21.60
CA LYS A 121 9.80 -1.11 -21.68
C LYS A 121 9.07 -2.26 -22.35
N MET A 122 7.92 -2.64 -21.81
CA MET A 122 6.96 -3.53 -22.43
C MET A 122 5.59 -2.85 -22.56
N ASP A 123 4.78 -3.31 -23.51
CA ASP A 123 3.35 -2.99 -23.51
C ASP A 123 2.59 -3.81 -22.45
N THR A 124 1.29 -3.56 -22.30
CA THR A 124 0.44 -4.22 -21.30
C THR A 124 0.28 -5.74 -21.54
N ASP A 125 0.54 -6.19 -22.76
CA ASP A 125 0.51 -7.61 -23.17
C ASP A 125 1.88 -8.29 -22.96
N GLY A 126 2.87 -7.55 -22.46
CA GLY A 126 4.22 -8.04 -22.17
C GLY A 126 5.10 -8.17 -23.41
N ASN A 127 4.81 -7.44 -24.50
CA ASN A 127 5.74 -7.38 -25.63
C ASN A 127 6.79 -6.31 -25.36
N THR A 128 8.06 -6.66 -25.48
CA THR A 128 9.17 -5.70 -25.33
C THR A 128 9.16 -4.68 -26.46
N LEU A 129 9.09 -3.40 -26.10
CA LEU A 129 9.09 -2.28 -27.03
C LEU A 129 10.51 -1.74 -27.25
N TRP A 130 11.30 -1.64 -26.18
CA TRP A 130 12.71 -1.29 -26.24
C TRP A 130 13.47 -1.77 -25.00
N VAL A 131 14.79 -1.91 -25.14
CA VAL A 131 15.74 -2.24 -24.07
C VAL A 131 16.95 -1.33 -24.23
N LYS A 132 17.49 -0.79 -23.14
CA LYS A 132 18.59 0.16 -23.11
C LYS A 132 19.62 -0.26 -22.06
N GLN A 133 20.83 -0.49 -22.52
CA GLN A 133 22.08 -0.59 -21.77
C GLN A 133 23.05 0.36 -22.47
N SER A 134 23.20 1.58 -21.96
CA SER A 134 23.85 2.66 -22.71
C SER A 134 24.97 3.32 -21.90
N PRO A 135 26.14 3.59 -22.51
CA PRO A 135 27.19 4.39 -21.88
C PRO A 135 26.77 5.85 -21.64
N ASP A 136 25.61 6.29 -22.15
CA ASP A 136 25.09 7.64 -21.87
C ASP A 136 24.60 7.77 -20.42
N PHE A 137 24.20 6.67 -19.79
CA PHE A 137 23.73 6.63 -18.41
C PHE A 137 24.40 5.58 -17.53
N ASN A 138 25.22 4.67 -18.08
CA ASN A 138 26.10 3.79 -17.31
C ASN A 138 27.49 4.41 -17.17
N ASN A 139 28.16 4.16 -16.05
CA ASN A 139 29.46 4.76 -15.73
C ASN A 139 30.63 3.78 -15.88
N ILE A 140 31.83 4.28 -15.62
CA ILE A 140 33.05 3.44 -15.58
C ILE A 140 33.10 2.61 -14.28
N GLY A 141 32.47 3.10 -13.20
CA GLY A 141 32.32 2.34 -11.95
C GLY A 141 31.11 1.40 -11.99
N ASN A 142 30.99 0.55 -10.98
CA ASN A 142 29.81 -0.30 -10.82
C ASN A 142 28.58 0.55 -10.45
N ASP A 143 27.47 0.29 -11.12
CA ASP A 143 26.18 0.94 -10.92
C ASP A 143 25.19 -0.04 -10.26
N TYR A 144 24.59 0.36 -9.14
CA TYR A 144 23.80 -0.51 -8.26
C TYR A 144 22.48 0.12 -7.77
N ALA A 145 21.58 -0.73 -7.27
CA ALA A 145 20.30 -0.39 -6.65
C ALA A 145 19.44 0.61 -7.46
N PRO A 146 19.09 0.30 -8.72
CA PRO A 146 18.25 1.17 -9.53
C PRO A 146 16.82 1.20 -8.99
N SER A 147 16.25 2.39 -8.97
CA SER A 147 14.84 2.65 -8.72
C SER A 147 14.26 3.40 -9.91
N ILE A 148 13.07 3.01 -10.38
CA ILE A 148 12.42 3.58 -11.57
C ILE A 148 11.02 4.08 -11.28
N ALA A 149 10.67 5.25 -11.82
CA ALA A 149 9.32 5.82 -11.78
C ALA A 149 8.94 6.44 -13.13
N ALA A 150 7.66 6.43 -13.47
CA ALA A 150 7.14 7.00 -14.72
C ALA A 150 6.28 8.25 -14.45
N ASP A 151 6.36 9.25 -15.34
CA ASP A 151 5.40 10.37 -15.33
C ASP A 151 4.14 10.05 -16.15
N GLY A 152 3.12 10.91 -16.04
CA GLY A 152 1.86 10.77 -16.79
C GLY A 152 2.01 10.85 -18.31
N ASN A 153 3.16 11.29 -18.84
CA ASN A 153 3.46 11.30 -20.27
C ASN A 153 4.19 10.02 -20.73
N GLY A 154 4.49 9.10 -19.80
CA GLY A 154 5.22 7.86 -20.07
C GLY A 154 6.72 8.08 -20.29
N ASN A 155 7.29 9.17 -19.77
CA ASN A 155 8.75 9.27 -19.59
C ASN A 155 9.13 8.54 -18.29
N VAL A 156 10.34 7.99 -18.23
CA VAL A 156 10.83 7.30 -17.03
C VAL A 156 12.02 8.02 -16.42
N TYR A 157 12.08 7.99 -15.09
CA TYR A 157 13.12 8.57 -14.26
C TYR A 157 13.76 7.42 -13.50
N VAL A 158 15.07 7.33 -13.54
CA VAL A 158 15.83 6.27 -12.87
C VAL A 158 16.84 6.92 -11.96
N ALA A 159 16.89 6.47 -10.71
CA ALA A 159 17.94 6.80 -9.76
C ALA A 159 18.70 5.53 -9.38
N TYR A 160 20.02 5.61 -9.29
CA TYR A 160 20.90 4.52 -8.87
C TYR A 160 22.15 5.12 -8.20
N TYR A 161 22.96 4.32 -7.51
CA TYR A 161 24.26 4.78 -7.03
C TYR A 161 25.40 4.16 -7.84
N SER A 162 26.47 4.93 -8.02
CA SER A 162 27.64 4.53 -8.81
C SER A 162 28.91 4.63 -8.00
N GLU A 163 29.76 3.61 -8.08
CA GLU A 163 31.14 3.63 -7.56
C GLU A 163 32.08 4.51 -8.42
N ASP A 164 31.57 5.19 -9.47
CA ASP A 164 32.36 6.14 -10.25
C ASP A 164 32.80 7.33 -9.37
N PRO A 165 34.13 7.53 -9.20
CA PRO A 165 34.65 8.59 -8.35
C PRO A 165 34.43 10.01 -8.92
N GLY A 166 33.95 10.12 -10.16
CA GLY A 166 33.70 11.38 -10.84
C GLY A 166 34.95 12.24 -11.07
N THR A 167 34.74 13.50 -11.49
CA THR A 167 35.82 14.49 -11.61
C THR A 167 35.38 15.85 -11.01
N PRO A 168 36.15 16.46 -10.09
CA PRO A 168 37.39 15.95 -9.48
C PRO A 168 37.15 14.70 -8.61
N VAL A 169 38.18 13.85 -8.52
CA VAL A 169 38.18 12.60 -7.74
C VAL A 169 38.12 12.94 -6.25
N THR A 170 36.93 13.12 -5.71
CA THR A 170 36.74 13.45 -4.29
C THR A 170 35.56 12.73 -3.63
N TYR A 171 34.92 11.77 -4.27
CA TYR A 171 33.67 11.19 -3.76
C TYR A 171 33.66 9.66 -3.83
N TYR A 172 33.19 9.06 -2.74
CA TYR A 172 32.70 7.69 -2.68
C TYR A 172 31.32 7.64 -3.35
N ASP A 173 30.79 6.43 -3.53
CA ASP A 173 29.50 6.07 -4.15
C ASP A 173 28.48 7.23 -4.30
N ASN A 174 28.11 7.58 -5.54
CA ASN A 174 27.33 8.78 -5.87
C ASN A 174 25.94 8.43 -6.41
N ILE A 175 24.91 9.16 -5.96
CA ILE A 175 23.58 9.09 -6.58
C ILE A 175 23.64 9.73 -7.96
N ILE A 176 23.02 9.05 -8.92
CA ILE A 176 22.83 9.50 -10.29
C ILE A 176 21.35 9.40 -10.61
N VAL A 177 20.82 10.44 -11.25
CA VAL A 177 19.42 10.46 -11.71
C VAL A 177 19.38 10.79 -13.19
N PHE A 178 18.64 10.01 -13.97
CA PHE A 178 18.42 10.31 -15.38
C PHE A 178 16.95 10.16 -15.78
N LYS A 179 16.60 10.79 -16.89
CA LYS A 179 15.27 10.72 -17.50
C LYS A 179 15.37 10.21 -18.93
N LEU A 180 14.55 9.22 -19.28
CA LEU A 180 14.33 8.78 -20.66
C LEU A 180 12.94 9.20 -21.14
N ASP A 181 12.84 9.56 -22.41
CA ASP A 181 11.54 9.76 -23.05
C ASP A 181 10.80 8.42 -23.26
N THR A 182 9.55 8.48 -23.74
CA THR A 182 8.73 7.28 -23.96
C THR A 182 9.31 6.28 -24.99
N ASN A 183 10.26 6.71 -25.82
CA ASN A 183 10.98 5.91 -26.81
C ASN A 183 12.34 5.40 -26.29
N GLY A 184 12.67 5.69 -25.03
CA GLY A 184 13.92 5.29 -24.38
C GLY A 184 15.12 6.16 -24.79
N ASN A 185 14.91 7.39 -25.26
CA ASN A 185 16.01 8.32 -25.53
C ASN A 185 16.34 9.11 -24.25
N LEU A 186 17.63 9.28 -23.95
CA LEU A 186 18.08 10.10 -22.83
C LEU A 186 17.67 11.57 -23.03
N VAL A 187 16.91 12.12 -22.08
CA VAL A 187 16.51 13.53 -22.05
C VAL A 187 17.53 14.33 -21.25
N TRP A 188 17.85 13.88 -20.04
CA TRP A 188 18.88 14.47 -19.19
C TRP A 188 19.42 13.45 -18.20
N ILE A 189 20.62 13.72 -17.68
CA ILE A 189 21.28 12.99 -16.59
C ILE A 189 21.91 13.99 -15.62
N LYS A 190 21.82 13.72 -14.32
CA LYS A 190 22.34 14.57 -13.24
C LYS A 190 23.22 13.74 -12.31
N LYS A 191 24.42 14.26 -12.05
CA LYS A 191 25.46 13.69 -11.18
C LYS A 191 26.13 14.82 -10.38
N ALA A 192 25.36 15.55 -9.56
CA ALA A 192 25.78 16.83 -9.04
C ALA A 192 26.06 16.81 -7.53
N HIS A 193 27.14 17.47 -7.10
CA HIS A 193 27.45 17.69 -5.68
C HIS A 193 26.39 18.50 -4.92
N THR A 194 25.38 19.03 -5.62
CA THR A 194 24.23 19.69 -4.99
C THR A 194 23.26 18.70 -4.34
N PHE A 195 23.35 17.41 -4.68
CA PHE A 195 22.56 16.35 -4.06
C PHE A 195 23.36 15.09 -3.73
N ASN A 196 24.69 15.13 -3.86
CA ASN A 196 25.59 14.10 -3.37
C ASN A 196 26.43 14.69 -2.23
N THR A 197 26.69 13.89 -1.20
CA THR A 197 27.55 14.30 -0.09
C THR A 197 29.02 13.98 -0.39
N PRO A 198 29.99 14.58 0.34
CA PRO A 198 31.39 14.14 0.36
C PRO A 198 31.63 12.69 0.75
N GLY A 199 30.73 12.09 1.52
CA GLY A 199 30.73 10.67 1.86
C GLY A 199 30.09 9.79 0.79
N GLY A 200 29.91 8.52 1.12
CA GLY A 200 29.19 7.56 0.29
C GLY A 200 27.68 7.79 0.33
N ASN A 201 27.00 7.56 -0.79
CA ASN A 201 25.56 7.76 -0.98
C ASN A 201 24.95 6.49 -1.57
N TYR A 202 23.90 5.96 -0.95
CA TYR A 202 23.48 4.57 -1.15
C TYR A 202 21.96 4.40 -1.25
N ASN A 203 21.55 3.33 -1.95
CA ASN A 203 20.17 2.84 -2.08
C ASN A 203 19.11 3.93 -2.36
N PRO A 204 19.20 4.62 -3.51
CA PRO A 204 18.20 5.62 -3.85
C PRO A 204 16.84 4.99 -4.17
N ASN A 205 15.78 5.68 -3.78
CA ASN A 205 14.41 5.39 -4.18
C ASN A 205 13.81 6.64 -4.83
N ILE A 206 13.13 6.49 -5.98
CA ILE A 206 12.60 7.62 -6.76
C ILE A 206 11.08 7.48 -6.98
N VAL A 207 10.37 8.59 -6.85
CA VAL A 207 8.96 8.73 -7.26
C VAL A 207 8.76 10.02 -8.06
N VAL A 208 7.67 10.08 -8.83
CA VAL A 208 7.37 11.20 -9.72
C VAL A 208 5.93 11.64 -9.51
N ASP A 209 5.70 12.96 -9.43
CA ASP A 209 4.35 13.53 -9.34
C ASP A 209 3.73 13.81 -10.72
N ASP A 210 2.44 14.15 -10.73
CA ASP A 210 1.69 14.47 -11.96
C ASP A 210 2.24 15.70 -12.71
N SER A 211 3.03 16.54 -12.05
CA SER A 211 3.73 17.69 -12.65
C SER A 211 5.10 17.32 -13.21
N SER A 212 5.43 16.01 -13.26
CA SER A 212 6.72 15.49 -13.72
C SER A 212 7.90 15.94 -12.85
N ASN A 213 7.68 16.33 -11.59
CA ASN A 213 8.78 16.50 -10.64
C ASN A 213 9.18 15.13 -10.09
N CYS A 214 10.48 14.87 -9.95
CA CYS A 214 10.96 13.68 -9.27
C CYS A 214 11.41 13.98 -7.85
N TYR A 215 11.22 13.02 -6.96
CA TYR A 215 11.62 13.05 -5.56
C TYR A 215 12.47 11.83 -5.30
N VAL A 216 13.64 12.04 -4.70
CA VAL A 216 14.61 10.97 -4.44
C VAL A 216 14.93 10.97 -2.96
N ALA A 217 14.86 9.79 -2.35
CA ALA A 217 15.36 9.55 -1.00
C ALA A 217 16.50 8.54 -1.05
N TYR A 218 17.57 8.77 -0.31
CA TYR A 218 18.73 7.88 -0.21
C TYR A 218 19.37 8.05 1.18
N PHE A 219 20.35 7.22 1.55
CA PHE A 219 21.11 7.43 2.78
C PHE A 219 22.58 7.73 2.49
N CYS A 220 23.22 8.57 3.31
CA CYS A 220 24.61 8.98 3.13
C CYS A 220 25.45 8.73 4.37
N ASP A 221 26.75 8.49 4.19
CA ASP A 221 27.73 8.40 5.28
C ASP A 221 28.39 9.76 5.58
N GLY A 222 28.56 10.04 6.88
CA GLY A 222 29.59 10.95 7.41
C GLY A 222 29.69 12.36 6.81
N SER A 223 28.61 12.95 6.30
CA SER A 223 28.62 14.34 5.80
C SER A 223 27.24 14.90 5.47
N ALA A 224 27.16 16.23 5.36
CA ALA A 224 25.94 16.93 4.98
C ALA A 224 25.85 17.25 3.48
N ALA A 225 24.68 17.00 2.88
CA ALA A 225 24.36 17.42 1.51
C ALA A 225 24.06 18.93 1.47
N SER A 226 24.71 19.68 0.56
CA SER A 226 24.35 21.08 0.25
C SER A 226 24.21 22.05 1.45
N GLY A 227 24.96 21.82 2.52
CA GLY A 227 24.91 22.66 3.72
C GLY A 227 23.71 22.42 4.64
N GLU A 228 23.02 21.29 4.45
CA GLU A 228 22.07 20.75 5.43
C GLU A 228 22.84 20.20 6.68
N THR A 229 22.19 19.46 7.55
CA THR A 229 22.76 19.08 8.86
C THR A 229 23.00 17.58 8.93
N GLU A 230 24.26 17.18 9.10
CA GLU A 230 24.62 15.83 9.54
C GLU A 230 24.21 15.64 11.00
N VAL A 231 23.48 14.56 11.29
CA VAL A 231 22.90 14.27 12.61
C VAL A 231 23.50 13.01 13.23
N GLY A 232 23.60 11.96 12.43
CA GLY A 232 24.06 10.63 12.81
C GLY A 232 25.27 10.15 12.00
N GLY A 233 25.53 8.84 12.06
CA GLY A 233 26.60 8.21 11.29
C GLY A 233 26.21 7.95 9.83
N TYR A 234 24.96 7.51 9.63
CA TYR A 234 24.29 7.49 8.33
C TYR A 234 22.98 8.25 8.46
N ASP A 235 22.72 9.17 7.54
CA ASP A 235 21.51 10.01 7.55
C ASP A 235 20.70 9.78 6.28
N ILE A 236 19.39 10.02 6.36
CA ILE A 236 18.51 10.06 5.20
C ILE A 236 18.63 11.43 4.53
N VAL A 237 18.70 11.44 3.21
CA VAL A 237 18.64 12.65 2.40
C VAL A 237 17.47 12.54 1.44
N VAL A 238 16.65 13.59 1.38
CA VAL A 238 15.54 13.68 0.44
C VAL A 238 15.65 14.94 -0.40
N PHE A 239 15.51 14.83 -1.71
CA PHE A 239 15.50 15.98 -2.61
C PHE A 239 14.41 15.90 -3.66
N LYS A 240 14.07 17.06 -4.22
CA LYS A 240 13.12 17.22 -5.32
C LYS A 240 13.78 17.92 -6.50
N MET A 241 13.55 17.41 -7.71
CA MET A 241 13.88 18.08 -8.97
C MET A 241 12.64 18.31 -9.82
N ASP A 242 12.65 19.35 -10.66
CA ASP A 242 11.62 19.52 -11.69
C ASP A 242 11.80 18.55 -12.87
N GLY A 243 10.84 18.57 -13.82
CA GLY A 243 10.87 17.70 -15.01
C GLY A 243 12.04 17.92 -15.98
N ASP A 244 12.77 19.04 -15.82
CA ASP A 244 14.00 19.38 -16.55
C ASP A 244 15.28 18.99 -15.74
N GLY A 245 15.09 18.41 -14.56
CA GLY A 245 16.13 17.96 -13.66
C GLY A 245 16.87 19.11 -12.95
N ASN A 246 16.20 20.23 -12.70
CA ASN A 246 16.72 21.28 -11.82
C ASN A 246 16.34 20.98 -10.37
N LEU A 247 17.32 21.05 -9.47
CA LEU A 247 17.11 20.88 -8.03
C LEU A 247 16.23 22.00 -7.47
N LEU A 248 15.10 21.65 -6.87
CA LEU A 248 14.16 22.59 -6.24
C LEU A 248 14.43 22.72 -4.74
N TRP A 249 14.64 21.59 -4.06
CA TRP A 249 15.03 21.56 -2.65
C TRP A 249 15.71 20.23 -2.28
N ILE A 250 16.45 20.24 -1.17
CA ILE A 250 17.09 19.08 -0.55
C ILE A 250 17.00 19.19 0.98
N ARG A 251 16.88 18.07 1.69
CA ARG A 251 16.71 17.99 3.15
C ARG A 251 17.54 16.86 3.72
N GLN A 252 18.26 17.16 4.80
CA GLN A 252 18.93 16.23 5.72
C GLN A 252 18.92 16.90 7.10
N ARG A 253 18.08 16.44 8.02
CA ARG A 253 17.68 17.26 9.18
C ARG A 253 17.37 16.43 10.42
N PRO A 254 17.71 16.94 11.62
CA PRO A 254 17.40 16.28 12.89
C PRO A 254 15.90 16.18 13.22
N THR A 255 15.05 16.76 12.37
CA THR A 255 13.59 16.59 12.46
C THR A 255 13.14 15.21 12.01
N PHE A 256 13.87 14.57 11.10
CA PHE A 256 13.56 13.24 10.60
C PHE A 256 14.77 12.29 10.60
N ASP A 257 16.00 12.76 10.81
CA ASP A 257 17.17 11.91 11.05
C ASP A 257 17.42 11.73 12.55
N THR A 258 17.97 10.58 12.92
CA THR A 258 18.35 10.24 14.29
C THR A 258 19.81 10.61 14.56
N THR A 259 20.21 10.58 15.83
CA THR A 259 21.63 10.70 16.19
C THR A 259 22.41 9.39 16.01
N ALA A 260 21.80 8.37 15.40
CA ALA A 260 22.38 7.05 15.19
C ALA A 260 22.61 6.81 13.69
N SER A 261 22.30 5.63 13.16
CA SER A 261 22.42 5.37 11.73
C SER A 261 21.07 5.02 11.13
N ASP A 262 20.72 5.69 10.04
CA ASP A 262 19.44 5.58 9.36
C ASP A 262 19.63 5.00 7.95
N PHE A 263 18.82 4.01 7.57
CA PHE A 263 19.07 3.18 6.40
C PHE A 263 17.82 2.88 5.57
N SER A 264 18.06 2.57 4.29
CA SER A 264 17.09 2.01 3.32
C SER A 264 15.76 2.78 3.24
N PRO A 265 15.79 4.06 2.85
CA PRO A 265 14.57 4.83 2.70
C PRO A 265 13.72 4.32 1.52
N SER A 266 12.41 4.31 1.73
CA SER A 266 11.39 4.16 0.69
C SER A 266 10.53 5.43 0.67
N ILE A 267 10.15 5.90 -0.52
CA ILE A 267 9.41 7.16 -0.69
C ILE A 267 8.13 6.96 -1.52
N ALA A 268 7.07 7.66 -1.14
CA ALA A 268 5.84 7.83 -1.92
C ALA A 268 5.46 9.32 -2.01
N VAL A 269 4.76 9.72 -3.06
CA VAL A 269 4.29 11.11 -3.27
C VAL A 269 2.81 11.13 -3.62
N ASP A 270 2.03 11.98 -2.93
CA ASP A 270 0.60 12.15 -3.22
C ASP A 270 0.37 13.11 -4.40
N SER A 271 -0.89 13.15 -4.87
CA SER A 271 -1.31 14.04 -5.95
C SER A 271 -1.19 15.53 -5.62
N ASN A 272 -1.03 15.89 -4.35
CA ASN A 272 -0.76 17.26 -3.92
C ASN A 272 0.74 17.57 -3.85
N GLY A 273 1.62 16.60 -4.09
CA GLY A 273 3.07 16.72 -4.00
C GLY A 273 3.63 16.64 -2.57
N ALA A 274 2.85 16.15 -1.60
CA ALA A 274 3.37 15.81 -0.28
C ALA A 274 4.06 14.44 -0.35
N THR A 275 5.19 14.30 0.34
CA THR A 275 5.98 13.05 0.31
C THR A 275 5.91 12.32 1.64
N TYR A 276 5.91 10.99 1.56
CA TYR A 276 5.89 10.08 2.70
C TYR A 276 7.10 9.17 2.59
N ILE A 277 7.89 9.11 3.66
CA ILE A 277 9.12 8.34 3.69
C ILE A 277 9.05 7.37 4.87
N ALA A 278 9.45 6.13 4.63
CA ALA A 278 9.71 5.13 5.67
C ALA A 278 11.16 4.66 5.55
N TYR A 279 11.82 4.49 6.69
CA TYR A 279 13.18 3.96 6.78
C TYR A 279 13.35 3.26 8.13
N HIS A 280 14.51 2.64 8.37
CA HIS A 280 14.82 2.06 9.68
C HIS A 280 16.08 2.67 10.30
N THR A 281 16.06 2.85 11.61
CA THR A 281 17.18 3.39 12.41
C THR A 281 17.88 2.28 13.18
N TYR A 282 19.18 2.41 13.43
CA TYR A 282 19.97 1.52 14.29
C TYR A 282 20.15 2.12 15.70
N GLY A 283 19.21 1.85 16.61
CA GLY A 283 19.29 2.31 18.01
C GLY A 283 19.12 3.83 18.21
N GLY A 284 18.59 4.54 17.21
CA GLY A 284 18.34 5.98 17.24
C GLY A 284 16.94 6.35 17.70
N THR A 285 16.75 7.58 18.17
CA THR A 285 15.43 8.20 18.33
C THR A 285 15.36 9.48 17.51
N VAL A 286 14.18 9.82 17.00
CA VAL A 286 13.96 11.04 16.22
C VAL A 286 13.01 12.00 16.94
N SER A 287 13.30 13.31 16.95
CA SER A 287 12.34 14.36 17.34
C SER A 287 11.54 14.12 18.64
N GLY A 288 12.17 13.51 19.67
CA GLY A 288 11.52 13.21 20.95
C GLY A 288 10.47 12.09 20.89
N GLN A 289 10.47 11.29 19.82
CA GLN A 289 9.73 10.05 19.72
C GLN A 289 10.38 8.94 20.58
N THR A 290 9.76 7.77 20.60
CA THR A 290 10.14 6.68 21.51
C THR A 290 10.64 5.48 20.74
N TYR A 291 11.92 5.18 20.93
CA TYR A 291 12.52 3.93 20.54
C TYR A 291 11.92 2.76 21.32
N THR A 292 11.46 1.75 20.62
CA THR A 292 10.76 0.60 21.20
C THR A 292 11.56 -0.70 21.07
N GLY A 293 12.23 -0.91 19.94
CA GLY A 293 12.77 -2.19 19.47
C GLY A 293 14.14 -2.61 19.98
N GLY A 294 14.67 -3.60 19.26
CA GLY A 294 15.94 -4.27 19.49
C GLY A 294 17.12 -3.39 19.13
N LEU A 295 17.77 -3.66 17.99
CA LEU A 295 18.75 -2.78 17.37
C LEU A 295 18.15 -1.91 16.26
N TYR A 296 17.01 -2.32 15.68
CA TYR A 296 16.38 -1.60 14.57
C TYR A 296 14.93 -1.22 14.84
N ASP A 297 14.56 0.04 14.56
CA ASP A 297 13.20 0.57 14.64
C ASP A 297 12.78 1.21 13.31
N ILE A 298 11.48 1.14 12.97
CA ILE A 298 10.94 1.85 11.80
C ILE A 298 10.62 3.30 12.17
N ILE A 299 10.94 4.19 11.24
CA ILE A 299 10.54 5.60 11.30
C ILE A 299 9.78 5.95 10.03
N VAL A 300 8.64 6.63 10.20
CA VAL A 300 7.80 7.11 9.11
C VAL A 300 7.60 8.61 9.26
N PHE A 301 7.78 9.38 8.19
CA PHE A 301 7.54 10.82 8.21
C PHE A 301 6.86 11.32 6.94
N LYS A 302 6.19 12.47 7.07
CA LYS A 302 5.57 13.21 5.98
C LYS A 302 6.22 14.58 5.82
N MET A 303 6.44 14.98 4.57
CA MET A 303 6.79 16.35 4.22
C MET A 303 5.74 17.00 3.32
N ASP A 304 5.62 18.32 3.41
CA ASP A 304 4.84 19.11 2.47
C ASP A 304 5.59 19.32 1.13
N THR A 305 4.97 20.04 0.20
CA THR A 305 5.53 20.31 -1.14
C THR A 305 6.84 21.11 -1.13
N GLN A 306 7.13 21.78 -0.01
CA GLN A 306 8.35 22.56 0.20
C GLN A 306 9.41 21.75 0.98
N GLY A 307 9.20 20.46 1.22
CA GLY A 307 10.11 19.63 2.00
C GLY A 307 10.15 20.02 3.48
N THR A 308 9.07 20.58 4.02
CA THR A 308 8.94 20.82 5.47
C THR A 308 8.28 19.61 6.11
N VAL A 309 8.88 19.07 7.18
CA VAL A 309 8.29 17.95 7.93
C VAL A 309 6.96 18.39 8.56
N VAL A 310 5.90 17.66 8.24
CA VAL A 310 4.56 17.85 8.80
C VAL A 310 4.42 17.02 10.08
N TRP A 311 4.86 15.76 10.04
CA TRP A 311 4.91 14.86 11.18
C TRP A 311 5.96 13.78 10.97
N VAL A 312 6.42 13.20 12.08
CA VAL A 312 7.32 12.03 12.14
C VAL A 312 6.81 11.08 13.23
N LYS A 313 6.94 9.77 13.00
CA LYS A 313 6.45 8.70 13.88
C LYS A 313 7.51 7.63 14.06
N GLU A 314 7.78 7.31 15.32
CA GLU A 314 8.59 6.18 15.79
C GLU A 314 7.93 5.76 17.11
N ASN A 315 7.20 4.64 17.12
CA ASN A 315 6.49 4.22 18.34
C ASN A 315 6.08 2.75 18.35
N GLN A 316 5.84 2.26 19.56
CA GLN A 316 5.41 0.90 19.91
C GLN A 316 4.08 0.39 19.31
N THR A 317 3.33 1.22 18.57
CA THR A 317 2.11 0.74 17.90
C THR A 317 2.47 -0.14 16.71
N PHE A 318 3.62 0.13 16.08
CA PHE A 318 4.12 -0.63 14.93
C PHE A 318 5.55 -1.12 15.14
N ASN A 319 6.41 -0.40 15.87
CA ASN A 319 7.70 -0.98 16.28
C ASN A 319 7.47 -2.05 17.36
N THR A 320 8.23 -3.13 17.26
CA THR A 320 8.26 -4.22 18.22
C THR A 320 9.32 -3.95 19.28
N ILE A 321 9.60 -4.93 20.16
CA ILE A 321 10.73 -4.87 21.10
C ILE A 321 11.99 -5.56 20.54
N GLU A 322 11.88 -6.14 19.34
CA GLU A 322 12.96 -6.81 18.61
C GLU A 322 13.31 -5.98 17.36
N ASP A 323 13.97 -6.55 16.37
CA ASP A 323 14.43 -5.81 15.19
C ASP A 323 13.31 -5.62 14.15
N ASP A 324 13.13 -4.38 13.69
CA ASP A 324 12.24 -4.01 12.59
C ASP A 324 13.03 -3.30 11.46
N TYR A 325 12.96 -3.79 10.22
CA TYR A 325 13.79 -3.29 9.11
C TYR A 325 13.18 -3.54 7.71
N ALA A 326 13.91 -3.16 6.64
CA ALA A 326 13.53 -3.35 5.23
C ALA A 326 12.14 -2.80 4.87
N THR A 327 11.99 -1.48 4.92
CA THR A 327 10.71 -0.79 4.68
C THR A 327 10.36 -0.60 3.22
N ALA A 328 9.07 -0.71 2.90
CA ALA A 328 8.46 -0.20 1.69
C ALA A 328 7.21 0.63 2.03
N ILE A 329 6.98 1.71 1.30
CA ILE A 329 5.83 2.59 1.52
C ILE A 329 5.03 2.79 0.24
N GLY A 330 3.71 2.75 0.36
CA GLY A 330 2.77 3.11 -0.69
C GLY A 330 1.64 3.96 -0.13
N ILE A 331 0.97 4.71 -0.98
CA ILE A 331 -0.17 5.54 -0.60
C ILE A 331 -1.32 5.30 -1.56
N ASP A 332 -2.54 5.36 -1.04
CA ASP A 332 -3.71 5.40 -1.91
C ASP A 332 -4.04 6.85 -2.30
N PRO A 333 -4.92 7.08 -3.29
CA PRO A 333 -5.38 8.42 -3.64
C PRO A 333 -6.11 9.18 -2.53
N LEU A 334 -6.39 8.52 -1.41
CA LEU A 334 -7.11 9.07 -0.26
C LEU A 334 -6.11 9.62 0.77
N GLY A 335 -4.82 9.40 0.55
CA GLY A 335 -3.76 9.75 1.49
C GLY A 335 -3.69 8.80 2.68
N ASN A 336 -4.28 7.60 2.59
CA ASN A 336 -3.93 6.52 3.51
C ASN A 336 -2.55 5.98 3.12
N ILE A 337 -1.76 5.72 4.14
CA ILE A 337 -0.37 5.34 4.00
C ILE A 337 -0.28 3.88 4.38
N TYR A 338 0.42 3.10 3.57
CA TYR A 338 0.65 1.69 3.78
C TYR A 338 2.15 1.47 3.87
N VAL A 339 2.61 0.91 4.97
CA VAL A 339 4.01 0.60 5.22
C VAL A 339 4.13 -0.91 5.40
N ALA A 340 4.98 -1.53 4.60
CA ALA A 340 5.38 -2.91 4.79
C ALA A 340 6.83 -2.97 5.28
N TYR A 341 7.13 -3.87 6.22
CA TYR A 341 8.49 -4.06 6.76
C TYR A 341 8.65 -5.47 7.30
N THR A 342 9.90 -5.85 7.59
CA THR A 342 10.25 -7.12 8.22
C THR A 342 10.45 -6.92 9.72
N THR A 343 9.97 -7.87 10.53
CA THR A 343 10.18 -7.90 11.98
C THR A 343 10.69 -9.26 12.44
N THR A 344 11.57 -9.30 13.43
CA THR A 344 11.89 -10.52 14.21
C THR A 344 11.02 -10.66 15.48
N GLY A 345 10.14 -9.68 15.72
CA GLY A 345 9.31 -9.57 16.91
C GLY A 345 7.82 -9.80 16.69
N VAL A 346 7.03 -9.43 17.69
CA VAL A 346 5.57 -9.51 17.66
C VAL A 346 4.99 -8.11 17.76
N THR A 347 4.28 -7.68 16.72
CA THR A 347 3.49 -6.45 16.76
C THR A 347 2.24 -6.60 17.61
N SER A 348 1.74 -5.49 18.17
CA SER A 348 0.69 -5.53 19.20
C SER A 348 -0.59 -6.24 18.71
N GLY A 349 -0.97 -7.30 19.41
CA GLY A 349 -2.17 -8.09 19.09
C GLY A 349 -2.03 -9.03 17.90
N GLN A 350 -0.82 -9.22 17.37
CA GLN A 350 -0.55 -10.12 16.25
C GLN A 350 0.20 -11.39 16.70
N THR A 351 0.59 -12.24 15.74
CA THR A 351 1.34 -13.49 16.00
C THR A 351 2.54 -13.57 15.07
N LEU A 352 3.71 -13.83 15.65
CA LEU A 352 4.92 -14.16 14.90
C LEU A 352 4.83 -15.62 14.42
N THR A 353 4.94 -15.82 13.10
CA THR A 353 4.78 -17.13 12.45
C THR A 353 6.13 -17.82 12.23
N GLY A 354 7.10 -17.14 11.63
CA GLY A 354 8.48 -17.58 11.44
C GLY A 354 9.47 -16.96 12.43
N SER A 355 10.77 -17.01 12.15
CA SER A 355 11.78 -16.19 12.85
C SER A 355 11.80 -14.74 12.36
N GLN A 356 11.28 -14.49 11.15
CA GLN A 356 11.11 -13.17 10.55
C GLN A 356 9.78 -13.13 9.80
N ASP A 357 8.97 -12.13 10.10
CA ASP A 357 7.65 -11.94 9.50
C ASP A 357 7.59 -10.61 8.74
N VAL A 358 6.79 -10.58 7.68
CA VAL A 358 6.37 -9.31 7.10
C VAL A 358 5.23 -8.73 7.93
N VAL A 359 5.28 -7.44 8.15
CA VAL A 359 4.22 -6.66 8.76
C VAL A 359 3.69 -5.67 7.74
N ILE A 360 2.38 -5.45 7.76
CA ILE A 360 1.73 -4.36 7.04
C ILE A 360 1.01 -3.46 8.02
N MET A 361 1.36 -2.19 8.01
CA MET A 361 0.66 -1.16 8.74
C MET A 361 -0.05 -0.24 7.75
N GLN A 362 -1.29 0.15 8.08
CA GLN A 362 -1.90 1.32 7.46
C GLN A 362 -2.05 2.47 8.48
N MET A 363 -1.78 3.69 8.01
CA MET A 363 -1.91 4.94 8.75
C MET A 363 -2.82 5.92 8.01
N ASP A 364 -3.43 6.84 8.76
CA ASP A 364 -4.09 8.00 8.19
C ASP A 364 -3.07 9.08 7.77
N ASN A 365 -3.56 10.12 7.09
CA ASN A 365 -2.73 11.22 6.60
C ASN A 365 -2.05 12.06 7.71
N ASN A 366 -2.43 11.87 8.99
CA ASN A 366 -1.82 12.50 10.15
C ASN A 366 -0.80 11.59 10.85
N GLY A 367 -0.52 10.42 10.27
CA GLY A 367 0.38 9.42 10.82
C GLY A 367 -0.19 8.67 12.02
N ASN A 368 -1.51 8.61 12.19
CA ASN A 368 -2.12 7.74 13.17
C ASN A 368 -2.30 6.33 12.59
N THR A 369 -1.83 5.32 13.30
CA THR A 369 -2.01 3.92 12.89
C THR A 369 -3.50 3.54 12.91
N LEU A 370 -4.02 3.15 11.74
CA LEU A 370 -5.37 2.61 11.57
C LEU A 370 -5.41 1.10 11.82
N GLY A 371 -4.27 0.44 11.66
CA GLY A 371 -4.00 -0.89 12.19
C GLY A 371 -2.80 -1.57 11.53
N VAL A 372 -2.53 -2.78 12.01
CA VAL A 372 -1.34 -3.56 11.73
C VAL A 372 -1.75 -5.01 11.48
N LEU A 373 -1.12 -5.66 10.49
CA LEU A 373 -1.23 -7.08 10.21
C LEU A 373 0.13 -7.75 10.27
N GLN A 374 0.20 -8.84 11.03
CA GLN A 374 1.29 -9.81 11.02
C GLN A 374 0.64 -11.17 11.28
N GLN A 375 0.41 -11.94 10.21
CA GLN A 375 -0.57 -13.02 10.24
C GLN A 375 -0.13 -14.26 9.48
N THR A 376 -0.53 -15.43 9.95
CA THR A 376 -0.18 -16.75 9.39
C THR A 376 -0.78 -17.04 8.02
N ASN A 377 -1.69 -16.20 7.52
CA ASN A 377 -2.26 -16.34 6.18
C ASN A 377 -1.31 -15.84 5.09
N PHE A 378 -0.44 -14.87 5.39
CA PHE A 378 0.58 -14.37 4.47
C PHE A 378 2.00 -14.44 5.03
N ASN A 379 2.22 -14.72 6.31
CA ASN A 379 3.53 -15.10 6.82
C ASN A 379 3.63 -16.61 6.87
N THR A 380 4.81 -17.12 6.53
CA THR A 380 5.08 -18.56 6.55
C THR A 380 5.92 -18.91 7.78
N LEU A 381 6.11 -20.20 8.05
CA LEU A 381 7.05 -20.67 9.09
C LEU A 381 8.52 -20.40 8.71
N TYR A 382 8.78 -19.92 7.50
CA TYR A 382 10.08 -19.50 6.99
C TYR A 382 10.33 -18.02 7.33
N GLU A 383 11.56 -17.55 7.12
CA GLU A 383 11.90 -16.13 7.22
C GLU A 383 11.30 -15.36 6.06
N ASN A 384 10.51 -14.33 6.33
CA ASN A 384 9.82 -13.52 5.33
C ASN A 384 10.44 -12.09 5.33
N VAL A 385 11.14 -11.74 4.26
CA VAL A 385 12.05 -10.57 4.19
C VAL A 385 11.87 -9.73 2.94
N TYR A 386 12.36 -8.48 2.97
CA TYR A 386 12.39 -7.53 1.84
C TYR A 386 11.02 -7.30 1.19
N PRO A 387 10.01 -6.84 1.95
CA PRO A 387 8.72 -6.52 1.37
C PRO A 387 8.82 -5.33 0.40
N SER A 388 8.05 -5.39 -0.68
CA SER A 388 7.70 -4.24 -1.52
C SER A 388 6.17 -4.14 -1.59
N ILE A 389 5.66 -2.92 -1.83
CA ILE A 389 4.23 -2.63 -1.81
C ILE A 389 3.85 -1.69 -2.97
N ALA A 390 2.73 -1.98 -3.62
CA ALA A 390 2.05 -1.09 -4.55
C ALA A 390 0.59 -0.92 -4.10
N VAL A 391 0.02 0.26 -4.26
CA VAL A 391 -1.35 0.56 -3.82
C VAL A 391 -2.16 1.10 -4.98
N ASP A 392 -3.30 0.48 -5.29
CA ASP A 392 -4.16 0.89 -6.39
C ASP A 392 -5.09 2.03 -6.03
N LEU A 393 -5.82 2.55 -7.02
CA LEU A 393 -6.72 3.69 -6.83
C LEU A 393 -7.87 3.45 -5.82
N ASN A 394 -8.18 2.18 -5.52
CA ASN A 394 -9.23 1.81 -4.58
C ASN A 394 -8.67 1.48 -3.19
N GLY A 395 -7.38 1.76 -2.94
CA GLY A 395 -6.69 1.45 -1.69
C GLY A 395 -6.27 -0.02 -1.57
N ASN A 396 -6.28 -0.77 -2.67
CA ASN A 396 -5.87 -2.16 -2.66
C ASN A 396 -4.36 -2.26 -2.69
N CYS A 397 -3.78 -2.91 -1.71
CA CYS A 397 -2.35 -3.19 -1.71
C CYS A 397 -2.05 -4.42 -2.56
N GLY A 398 -0.90 -4.42 -3.19
CA GLY A 398 -0.20 -5.61 -3.64
C GLY A 398 1.14 -5.62 -2.95
N ILE A 399 1.49 -6.73 -2.33
CA ILE A 399 2.74 -6.87 -1.59
C ILE A 399 3.55 -8.00 -2.21
N THR A 400 4.85 -7.93 -2.02
CA THR A 400 5.79 -8.94 -2.50
C THR A 400 6.86 -9.08 -1.47
N TYR A 401 7.28 -10.29 -1.11
CA TYR A 401 8.40 -10.48 -0.19
C TYR A 401 9.11 -11.79 -0.53
N TYR A 402 10.30 -11.99 0.04
CA TYR A 402 11.11 -13.20 -0.12
C TYR A 402 10.96 -14.12 1.10
N SER A 403 10.80 -15.43 0.88
CA SER A 403 10.53 -16.41 1.94
C SER A 403 11.59 -17.53 1.97
N VAL A 404 12.31 -17.68 3.09
CA VAL A 404 13.54 -18.50 3.23
C VAL A 404 13.45 -19.51 4.37
N ASN A 405 13.64 -20.79 4.08
CA ASN A 405 13.63 -21.84 5.10
C ASN A 405 15.03 -21.98 5.75
N PRO A 406 15.22 -21.70 7.05
CA PRO A 406 16.53 -21.78 7.69
C PRO A 406 16.94 -23.21 8.13
N GLY A 407 16.01 -24.19 8.13
CA GLY A 407 16.19 -25.48 8.80
C GLY A 407 16.50 -26.69 7.90
N LEU A 408 16.47 -26.50 6.59
CA LEU A 408 16.88 -27.49 5.60
C LEU A 408 17.97 -26.79 4.80
N GLY A 409 19.16 -27.39 4.69
CA GLY A 409 20.17 -26.87 3.78
C GLY A 409 19.51 -26.60 2.44
N ASP A 410 19.41 -25.31 2.12
CA ASP A 410 19.28 -24.64 0.84
C ASP A 410 18.25 -25.21 -0.19
N GLU A 411 18.15 -26.51 -0.43
CA GLU A 411 17.32 -27.21 -1.43
C GLU A 411 15.78 -27.16 -1.22
N SER A 412 15.24 -26.40 -0.26
CA SER A 412 13.78 -26.36 0.03
C SER A 412 13.21 -24.96 0.29
N SER A 413 13.98 -23.90 0.04
CA SER A 413 13.43 -22.56 0.11
C SER A 413 12.28 -22.39 -0.89
N SER A 414 11.28 -21.63 -0.49
CA SER A 414 9.98 -21.61 -1.13
C SER A 414 9.54 -20.16 -1.17
N GLN A 415 9.93 -19.42 -2.22
CA GLN A 415 9.59 -18.01 -2.30
C GLN A 415 8.13 -17.83 -2.60
N THR A 416 7.47 -17.01 -1.80
CA THR A 416 6.07 -16.71 -1.98
C THR A 416 5.91 -15.22 -2.19
N LEU A 417 5.48 -14.84 -3.39
CA LEU A 417 5.11 -13.48 -3.71
C LEU A 417 3.67 -13.22 -3.25
N VAL A 418 3.49 -12.65 -2.08
CA VAL A 418 2.14 -12.48 -1.52
C VAL A 418 1.53 -11.14 -1.87
N VAL A 419 0.81 -11.09 -3.00
CA VAL A 419 0.01 -9.92 -3.38
C VAL A 419 -1.36 -10.03 -2.74
N PHE A 420 -1.72 -9.14 -1.80
CA PHE A 420 -3.04 -9.18 -1.18
C PHE A 420 -3.62 -7.78 -0.94
N LYS A 421 -4.91 -7.66 -1.21
CA LYS A 421 -5.68 -6.42 -1.18
C LYS A 421 -6.18 -6.10 0.23
N LEU A 422 -6.28 -4.81 0.55
CA LEU A 422 -6.69 -4.29 1.85
C LEU A 422 -7.84 -3.28 1.68
N ARG A 423 -9.08 -3.61 2.08
CA ARG A 423 -10.23 -2.69 1.97
C ARG A 423 -11.01 -2.51 3.26
N ASN A 424 -11.36 -1.27 3.57
CA ASN A 424 -12.46 -0.94 4.48
C ASN A 424 -13.79 -1.07 3.72
N LEU A 425 -14.48 -2.20 3.88
CA LEU A 425 -15.80 -2.39 3.28
C LEU A 425 -16.89 -1.72 4.14
N VAL A 426 -17.82 -1.03 3.47
CA VAL A 426 -19.09 -0.52 4.00
C VAL A 426 -20.17 -1.25 3.21
N CYS A 427 -20.58 -2.43 3.68
CA CYS A 427 -21.48 -3.28 2.92
C CYS A 427 -22.41 -4.10 3.82
N VAL A 428 -23.57 -4.46 3.27
CA VAL A 428 -24.49 -5.47 3.79
C VAL A 428 -24.29 -6.81 3.10
N ALA A 429 -24.65 -7.90 3.78
CA ALA A 429 -24.65 -9.25 3.21
C ALA A 429 -25.74 -9.46 2.13
N PRO A 430 -25.54 -10.41 1.20
CA PRO A 430 -26.57 -10.82 0.24
C PRO A 430 -27.85 -11.30 0.95
N GLY A 431 -29.00 -11.12 0.31
CA GLY A 431 -30.29 -11.49 0.88
C GLY A 431 -30.85 -10.48 1.89
N THR A 432 -30.08 -9.44 2.24
CA THR A 432 -30.57 -8.33 3.08
C THR A 432 -31.76 -7.66 2.41
N GLN A 433 -32.89 -7.61 3.09
CA GLN A 433 -34.13 -7.01 2.61
C GLN A 433 -34.07 -5.49 2.78
N ILE A 434 -34.06 -4.78 1.66
CA ILE A 434 -34.12 -3.32 1.59
C ILE A 434 -35.58 -2.89 1.55
N LEU A 435 -35.96 -1.96 2.43
CA LEU A 435 -37.29 -1.36 2.40
C LEU A 435 -37.39 -0.39 1.21
N MET A 436 -38.29 -0.70 0.29
CA MET A 436 -38.61 0.14 -0.85
C MET A 436 -39.56 1.26 -0.42
N ASP A 437 -39.61 2.31 -1.23
CA ASP A 437 -40.38 3.51 -0.91
C ASP A 437 -41.91 3.29 -0.88
N ASP A 438 -42.38 2.28 -1.62
CA ASP A 438 -43.78 1.85 -1.65
C ASP A 438 -44.17 0.95 -0.45
N GLY A 439 -43.25 0.73 0.49
CA GLY A 439 -43.42 -0.11 1.67
C GLY A 439 -43.21 -1.61 1.44
N THR A 440 -42.88 -2.03 0.22
CA THR A 440 -42.45 -3.40 -0.07
C THR A 440 -40.99 -3.62 0.32
N THR A 441 -40.51 -4.86 0.32
CA THR A 441 -39.08 -5.16 0.51
C THR A 441 -38.50 -5.87 -0.70
N LYS A 442 -37.24 -5.61 -0.99
CA LYS A 442 -36.49 -6.23 -2.08
C LYS A 442 -35.11 -6.68 -1.56
N PRO A 443 -34.64 -7.90 -1.87
CA PRO A 443 -33.26 -8.28 -1.59
C PRO A 443 -32.26 -7.31 -2.23
N VAL A 444 -31.19 -6.97 -1.53
CA VAL A 444 -30.21 -5.95 -1.96
C VAL A 444 -29.63 -6.25 -3.34
N GLU A 445 -29.38 -7.52 -3.66
CA GLU A 445 -28.85 -7.97 -4.96
C GLU A 445 -29.81 -7.76 -6.14
N LEU A 446 -31.10 -7.51 -5.86
CA LEU A 446 -32.12 -7.24 -6.88
C LEU A 446 -32.44 -5.74 -7.02
N VAL A 447 -31.95 -4.89 -6.11
CA VAL A 447 -32.08 -3.43 -6.21
C VAL A 447 -31.29 -2.94 -7.42
N LYS A 448 -31.80 -1.91 -8.10
CA LYS A 448 -31.20 -1.35 -9.32
C LYS A 448 -31.14 0.17 -9.26
N ARG A 449 -30.23 0.76 -10.03
CA ARG A 449 -30.23 2.21 -10.27
C ARG A 449 -31.62 2.69 -10.69
N GLY A 450 -32.10 3.76 -10.07
CA GLY A 450 -33.41 4.36 -10.30
C GLY A 450 -34.52 3.82 -9.40
N ASP A 451 -34.31 2.71 -8.69
CA ASP A 451 -35.22 2.25 -7.64
C ASP A 451 -35.27 3.28 -6.50
N TRP A 452 -36.45 3.45 -5.91
CA TRP A 452 -36.68 4.31 -4.75
C TRP A 452 -36.75 3.48 -3.47
N VAL A 453 -35.94 3.84 -2.47
CA VAL A 453 -35.86 3.17 -1.17
C VAL A 453 -36.23 4.12 -0.04
N ALA A 454 -36.79 3.57 1.04
CA ALA A 454 -37.10 4.37 2.22
C ALA A 454 -35.80 4.86 2.89
N PRO A 455 -35.77 6.08 3.49
CA PRO A 455 -36.91 6.96 3.75
C PRO A 455 -37.32 7.94 2.64
N HIS A 456 -36.74 7.85 1.42
CA HIS A 456 -37.13 8.53 0.16
C HIS A 456 -35.86 8.86 -0.68
N HIS A 457 -35.01 7.86 -0.94
CA HIS A 457 -33.79 8.04 -1.73
C HIS A 457 -33.85 7.26 -3.04
N GLN A 458 -33.41 7.87 -4.14
CA GLN A 458 -33.29 7.21 -5.43
C GLN A 458 -31.88 6.64 -5.60
N VAL A 459 -31.78 5.32 -5.76
CA VAL A 459 -30.49 4.62 -5.89
C VAL A 459 -29.77 5.06 -7.16
N ALA A 460 -28.60 5.66 -7.03
CA ALA A 460 -27.75 6.09 -8.15
C ALA A 460 -26.80 4.98 -8.61
N ARG A 461 -26.28 4.16 -7.67
CA ARG A 461 -25.43 3.00 -7.95
C ARG A 461 -25.68 1.89 -6.93
N VAL A 462 -25.63 0.65 -7.41
CA VAL A 462 -25.53 -0.53 -6.53
C VAL A 462 -24.11 -1.04 -6.64
N CYS A 463 -23.38 -0.97 -5.54
CA CYS A 463 -22.02 -1.48 -5.43
C CYS A 463 -22.10 -2.97 -5.10
N ARG A 464 -21.52 -3.82 -5.95
CA ARG A 464 -21.38 -5.26 -5.70
C ARG A 464 -19.89 -5.58 -5.56
N GLU A 465 -19.48 -6.00 -4.37
CA GLU A 465 -18.10 -6.36 -4.07
C GLU A 465 -17.97 -7.89 -4.00
N PRO A 466 -17.43 -8.55 -5.04
CA PRO A 466 -17.10 -9.97 -4.95
C PRO A 466 -16.00 -10.21 -3.91
N ILE A 467 -16.13 -11.29 -3.13
CA ILE A 467 -15.15 -11.69 -2.11
C ILE A 467 -14.50 -13.00 -2.54
N ASP A 468 -13.17 -13.04 -2.60
CA ASP A 468 -12.43 -14.24 -2.99
C ASP A 468 -12.59 -15.35 -1.92
N ILE A 469 -12.68 -16.61 -2.34
CA ILE A 469 -12.85 -17.78 -1.46
C ILE A 469 -11.76 -17.92 -0.40
N HIS A 470 -10.55 -17.45 -0.68
CA HIS A 470 -9.42 -17.50 0.23
C HIS A 470 -9.40 -16.34 1.22
N SER A 471 -10.35 -15.41 1.12
CA SER A 471 -10.40 -14.22 1.95
C SER A 471 -10.63 -14.51 3.42
N GLN A 472 -10.07 -13.67 4.30
CA GLN A 472 -10.53 -13.54 5.68
C GLN A 472 -11.44 -12.33 5.79
N ILE A 473 -12.53 -12.45 6.53
CA ILE A 473 -13.52 -11.40 6.66
C ILE A 473 -13.93 -11.18 8.11
N SER A 474 -14.01 -9.90 8.49
CA SER A 474 -14.66 -9.49 9.72
C SER A 474 -16.10 -9.09 9.41
N LEU A 475 -17.06 -9.49 10.25
CA LEU A 475 -18.48 -9.21 10.11
C LEU A 475 -19.05 -8.81 11.47
N VAL A 476 -20.17 -8.09 11.46
CA VAL A 476 -21.01 -7.89 12.63
C VAL A 476 -22.39 -8.45 12.32
N VAL A 477 -22.82 -9.39 13.16
CA VAL A 477 -24.10 -10.07 13.04
C VAL A 477 -25.04 -9.52 14.09
N PHE A 478 -26.10 -8.84 13.65
CA PHE A 478 -27.21 -8.42 14.48
C PHE A 478 -28.31 -9.47 14.35
N GLU A 479 -28.56 -10.23 15.41
CA GLU A 479 -29.68 -11.15 15.45
C GLU A 479 -31.01 -10.38 15.48
N LYS A 480 -32.08 -11.06 15.07
CA LYS A 480 -33.43 -10.49 15.10
C LYS A 480 -33.75 -9.95 16.50
N GLY A 481 -34.15 -8.67 16.58
CA GLY A 481 -34.47 -8.00 17.83
C GLY A 481 -33.28 -7.51 18.67
N ALA A 482 -32.06 -7.47 18.12
CA ALA A 482 -30.88 -6.95 18.83
C ALA A 482 -31.03 -5.49 19.35
N PHE A 483 -31.90 -4.71 18.72
CA PHE A 483 -32.32 -3.36 19.13
C PHE A 483 -33.80 -3.34 19.56
N GLY A 484 -34.23 -4.35 20.31
CA GLY A 484 -35.61 -4.49 20.76
C GLY A 484 -36.47 -5.23 19.74
N THR A 485 -37.18 -4.50 18.86
CA THR A 485 -38.00 -5.12 17.80
C THR A 485 -37.28 -5.21 16.45
N ARG A 486 -36.15 -4.51 16.30
CA ARG A 486 -35.30 -4.52 15.10
C ARG A 486 -33.94 -5.16 15.41
N PRO A 487 -33.18 -5.65 14.42
CA PRO A 487 -33.62 -5.98 13.06
C PRO A 487 -34.82 -6.92 13.02
N ASP A 488 -35.64 -6.87 11.98
CA ASP A 488 -36.80 -7.78 11.79
C ASP A 488 -36.38 -9.20 11.44
N GLN A 489 -35.20 -9.30 10.84
CA GLN A 489 -34.49 -10.49 10.41
C GLN A 489 -33.01 -10.27 10.69
N ARG A 490 -32.22 -11.33 10.83
CA ARG A 490 -30.77 -11.21 11.05
C ARG A 490 -30.16 -10.24 10.03
N LEU A 491 -29.41 -9.25 10.50
CA LEU A 491 -28.67 -8.30 9.67
C LEU A 491 -27.18 -8.60 9.80
N VAL A 492 -26.52 -8.85 8.68
CA VAL A 492 -25.07 -9.10 8.63
C VAL A 492 -24.45 -7.97 7.82
N VAL A 493 -23.48 -7.29 8.43
CA VAL A 493 -22.79 -6.13 7.83
C VAL A 493 -21.30 -6.17 8.10
N THR A 494 -20.54 -5.39 7.34
CA THR A 494 -19.12 -5.20 7.63
C THR A 494 -18.93 -4.30 8.88
N PRO A 495 -17.82 -4.44 9.63
CA PRO A 495 -17.63 -3.76 10.92
C PRO A 495 -17.68 -2.23 10.87
N ASN A 496 -17.31 -1.64 9.73
CA ASN A 496 -17.32 -0.21 9.53
C ASN A 496 -18.62 0.30 8.88
N HIS A 497 -19.58 -0.58 8.55
CA HIS A 497 -20.85 -0.14 7.99
C HIS A 497 -21.58 0.75 9.01
N PRO A 498 -21.99 1.98 8.63
CA PRO A 498 -22.67 2.86 9.56
C PRO A 498 -24.09 2.40 9.88
N ILE A 499 -24.36 2.24 11.16
CA ILE A 499 -25.70 2.05 11.71
C ILE A 499 -26.18 3.40 12.23
N VAL A 500 -27.42 3.77 11.88
CA VAL A 500 -28.10 4.91 12.48
C VAL A 500 -28.85 4.41 13.71
N TYR A 501 -28.47 4.89 14.90
CA TYR A 501 -29.05 4.47 16.17
C TYR A 501 -29.22 5.66 17.11
N HIS A 502 -30.46 5.92 17.55
CA HIS A 502 -30.86 7.15 18.27
C HIS A 502 -30.34 8.42 17.60
N GLU A 503 -30.64 8.57 16.30
CA GLU A 503 -30.26 9.75 15.49
C GLU A 503 -28.73 9.96 15.37
N ALA A 504 -27.93 8.98 15.79
CA ALA A 504 -26.50 9.05 15.75
C ALA A 504 -25.91 7.93 14.88
N ARG A 505 -24.98 8.32 14.03
CA ARG A 505 -24.21 7.39 13.20
C ARG A 505 -23.13 6.70 14.02
N ARG A 506 -23.07 5.37 13.98
CA ARG A 506 -22.00 4.58 14.62
C ARG A 506 -21.59 3.41 13.73
N PRO A 507 -20.28 3.12 13.58
CA PRO A 507 -19.84 1.88 12.95
C PRO A 507 -20.45 0.64 13.63
N ALA A 508 -20.84 -0.37 12.85
CA ALA A 508 -21.44 -1.61 13.35
C ALA A 508 -20.61 -2.27 14.47
N LYS A 509 -19.28 -2.21 14.40
CA LYS A 509 -18.37 -2.77 15.41
C LYS A 509 -18.56 -2.19 16.81
N CYS A 510 -19.09 -0.97 16.93
CA CYS A 510 -19.38 -0.35 18.23
C CYS A 510 -20.47 -1.10 19.02
N PHE A 511 -21.25 -1.96 18.36
CA PHE A 511 -22.36 -2.68 18.96
C PHE A 511 -22.02 -4.13 19.34
N VAL A 512 -20.80 -4.61 19.13
CA VAL A 512 -20.40 -6.02 19.38
C VAL A 512 -20.60 -6.47 20.82
N HIS A 513 -20.75 -5.54 21.77
CA HIS A 513 -21.06 -5.83 23.18
C HIS A 513 -22.55 -5.67 23.55
N CYS A 514 -23.40 -5.36 22.59
CA CYS A 514 -24.85 -5.28 22.79
C CYS A 514 -25.48 -6.69 22.77
N PRO A 515 -26.52 -6.95 23.57
CA PRO A 515 -27.25 -8.21 23.51
C PRO A 515 -27.76 -8.54 22.10
N GLY A 516 -27.53 -9.76 21.63
CA GLY A 516 -27.95 -10.19 20.29
C GLY A 516 -27.07 -9.69 19.15
N VAL A 517 -25.91 -9.07 19.44
CA VAL A 517 -24.92 -8.67 18.44
C VAL A 517 -23.64 -9.45 18.64
N THR A 518 -23.13 -10.04 17.56
CA THR A 518 -21.89 -10.83 17.58
C THR A 518 -20.90 -10.23 16.59
N GLY A 519 -19.68 -9.96 17.07
CA GLY A 519 -18.54 -9.62 16.22
C GLY A 519 -17.83 -10.89 15.76
N ILE A 520 -17.58 -11.00 14.46
CA ILE A 520 -16.75 -12.00 13.83
C ILE A 520 -15.51 -11.26 13.34
N ASP A 521 -14.33 -11.66 13.78
CA ASP A 521 -13.10 -10.98 13.39
C ASP A 521 -12.19 -11.91 12.59
N GLN A 522 -11.85 -11.46 11.37
CA GLN A 522 -10.88 -12.05 10.45
C GLN A 522 -11.00 -13.57 10.29
N GLN A 523 -12.24 -14.07 10.13
CA GLN A 523 -12.47 -15.50 9.90
C GLN A 523 -12.32 -15.84 8.42
N PRO A 524 -11.78 -17.02 8.06
CA PRO A 524 -11.79 -17.49 6.67
C PRO A 524 -13.20 -17.49 6.10
N LEU A 525 -13.38 -17.02 4.85
CA LEU A 525 -14.68 -16.89 4.21
C LEU A 525 -15.45 -18.21 4.25
N THR A 526 -14.76 -19.32 4.02
CA THR A 526 -15.32 -20.68 4.05
C THR A 526 -15.97 -21.05 5.39
N GLN A 527 -15.58 -20.44 6.51
CA GLN A 527 -16.18 -20.69 7.83
C GLN A 527 -17.42 -19.84 8.10
N VAL A 528 -17.61 -18.75 7.36
CA VAL A 528 -18.68 -17.77 7.56
C VAL A 528 -19.60 -17.63 6.34
N VAL A 529 -19.39 -18.44 5.30
CA VAL A 529 -20.11 -18.39 4.03
C VAL A 529 -21.62 -18.55 4.19
N ASP A 530 -22.06 -19.33 5.19
CA ASP A 530 -23.49 -19.51 5.50
C ASP A 530 -24.17 -18.20 5.91
N LEU A 531 -23.41 -17.23 6.43
CA LEU A 531 -23.91 -15.88 6.74
C LEU A 531 -24.01 -14.99 5.49
N LEU A 532 -23.41 -15.42 4.37
CA LEU A 532 -23.20 -14.65 3.15
C LEU A 532 -23.75 -15.35 1.90
N GLY A 533 -24.78 -16.19 2.05
CA GLY A 533 -25.48 -16.82 0.92
C GLY A 533 -25.07 -18.26 0.59
N GLY A 534 -24.07 -18.81 1.29
CA GLY A 534 -23.78 -20.25 1.32
C GLY A 534 -22.89 -20.81 0.19
N ASP A 535 -22.63 -20.04 -0.88
CA ASP A 535 -21.70 -20.44 -1.94
C ASP A 535 -20.40 -19.60 -1.88
N PRO A 536 -19.27 -20.18 -1.44
CA PRO A 536 -18.04 -19.45 -1.21
C PRO A 536 -17.37 -18.99 -2.50
N GLU A 537 -17.69 -19.58 -3.65
CA GLU A 537 -17.15 -19.17 -4.96
C GLU A 537 -17.94 -17.99 -5.57
N ALA A 538 -19.11 -17.65 -5.00
CA ALA A 538 -20.02 -16.65 -5.56
C ALA A 538 -20.37 -15.51 -4.57
N VAL A 539 -19.74 -15.46 -3.39
CA VAL A 539 -20.04 -14.44 -2.38
C VAL A 539 -19.76 -13.04 -2.92
N ALA A 540 -20.74 -12.16 -2.76
CA ALA A 540 -20.53 -10.73 -2.90
C ALA A 540 -21.27 -9.98 -1.80
N LEU A 541 -20.65 -8.90 -1.32
CA LEU A 541 -21.27 -7.93 -0.43
C LEU A 541 -21.81 -6.75 -1.23
N TYR A 542 -22.78 -6.03 -0.67
CA TYR A 542 -23.50 -4.98 -1.39
C TYR A 542 -23.53 -3.66 -0.61
N ASP A 543 -23.49 -2.55 -1.34
CA ASP A 543 -23.83 -1.23 -0.81
C ASP A 543 -24.71 -0.49 -1.82
N LEU A 544 -25.57 0.40 -1.33
CA LEU A 544 -26.34 1.31 -2.16
C LEU A 544 -25.70 2.68 -2.09
N GLN A 545 -25.61 3.39 -3.21
CA GLN A 545 -25.18 4.78 -3.24
C GLN A 545 -26.23 5.65 -3.90
N PHE A 546 -26.30 6.88 -3.42
CA PHE A 546 -27.16 7.95 -3.90
C PHE A 546 -26.28 9.07 -4.47
N ASP A 547 -26.86 10.02 -5.19
CA ASP A 547 -26.16 11.22 -5.69
C ASP A 547 -26.10 12.37 -4.67
N HIS A 548 -26.46 12.07 -3.44
CA HIS A 548 -26.38 12.89 -2.24
C HIS A 548 -26.10 11.99 -1.02
N GLU A 549 -25.84 12.58 0.15
CA GLU A 549 -25.78 11.81 1.40
C GLU A 549 -27.15 11.18 1.69
N GLY A 550 -27.20 9.86 1.85
CA GLY A 550 -28.47 9.16 2.07
C GLY A 550 -28.36 7.93 2.95
N SER A 551 -29.50 7.52 3.49
CA SER A 551 -29.65 6.29 4.27
C SER A 551 -30.61 5.31 3.58
N TYR A 552 -30.62 4.08 4.04
CA TYR A 552 -31.61 3.09 3.64
C TYR A 552 -31.91 2.14 4.79
N VAL A 553 -33.08 1.50 4.73
CA VAL A 553 -33.48 0.55 5.77
C VAL A 553 -33.17 -0.88 5.32
N ALA A 554 -32.20 -1.50 5.99
CA ALA A 554 -31.71 -2.87 5.77
C ALA A 554 -32.20 -3.80 6.89
N ASN A 555 -33.03 -4.80 6.54
CA ASN A 555 -33.67 -5.72 7.50
C ASN A 555 -34.36 -5.00 8.68
N GLY A 556 -34.91 -3.81 8.42
CA GLY A 556 -35.61 -3.01 9.42
C GLY A 556 -34.72 -2.09 10.27
N VAL A 557 -33.41 -2.06 10.02
CA VAL A 557 -32.47 -1.11 10.65
C VAL A 557 -32.04 -0.08 9.62
N GLU A 558 -32.06 1.20 10.01
CA GLU A 558 -31.52 2.26 9.17
C GLU A 558 -29.99 2.22 9.18
N VAL A 559 -29.42 2.12 7.99
CA VAL A 559 -27.99 2.15 7.73
C VAL A 559 -27.70 3.28 6.75
N GLN A 560 -26.51 3.88 6.87
CA GLN A 560 -26.13 4.94 5.94
C GLN A 560 -25.30 4.37 4.81
N SER A 561 -25.55 4.83 3.59
CA SER A 561 -24.68 4.51 2.45
C SER A 561 -23.31 5.14 2.62
N ARG A 562 -22.36 4.68 1.79
CA ARG A 562 -21.19 5.49 1.47
C ARG A 562 -21.62 6.85 0.87
N SER A 563 -20.85 7.90 1.18
CA SER A 563 -21.03 9.23 0.59
C SER A 563 -20.83 9.19 -0.94
N PRO A 564 -21.62 9.93 -1.75
CA PRO A 564 -21.30 10.14 -3.17
C PRO A 564 -19.97 10.88 -3.38
N TYR A 565 -19.50 11.59 -2.37
CA TYR A 565 -18.24 12.33 -2.36
C TYR A 565 -17.12 11.53 -1.69
N SER A 566 -17.38 10.27 -1.37
CA SER A 566 -16.45 9.40 -0.65
C SER A 566 -15.11 9.28 -1.34
N TYR A 567 -14.05 9.30 -0.54
CA TYR A 567 -12.72 8.86 -0.94
C TYR A 567 -12.71 7.38 -1.42
N TYR A 568 -13.35 6.44 -0.71
CA TYR A 568 -13.27 4.99 -1.00
C TYR A 568 -14.10 4.51 -2.20
N GLY A 569 -14.67 5.42 -2.97
CA GLY A 569 -15.48 5.12 -4.15
C GLY A 569 -16.55 6.19 -4.35
N PRO A 570 -16.16 7.40 -4.83
CA PRO A 570 -17.12 8.45 -5.10
C PRO A 570 -18.09 7.97 -6.17
N LEU A 571 -19.28 8.57 -6.22
CA LEU A 571 -20.20 8.34 -7.31
C LEU A 571 -19.58 8.95 -8.59
N PRO A 572 -19.42 8.20 -9.69
CA PRO A 572 -18.99 8.76 -10.97
C PRO A 572 -19.94 9.86 -11.44
N LYS A 573 -19.39 10.92 -12.05
CA LYS A 573 -20.15 12.12 -12.47
C LYS A 573 -21.34 11.78 -13.36
N ASP A 574 -21.19 10.81 -14.24
CA ASP A 574 -22.21 10.32 -15.17
C ASP A 574 -23.35 9.53 -14.49
N LEU A 575 -23.18 9.15 -13.22
CA LEU A 575 -24.20 8.45 -12.45
C LEU A 575 -25.08 9.36 -11.59
N TYR A 576 -24.74 10.64 -11.43
CA TYR A 576 -25.60 11.62 -10.77
C TYR A 576 -26.90 11.83 -11.57
N PHE A 577 -28.05 11.80 -10.91
CA PHE A 577 -29.31 12.19 -11.56
C PHE A 577 -29.42 13.70 -11.66
N ASP A 578 -28.92 14.41 -10.63
CA ASP A 578 -28.72 15.85 -10.65
C ASP A 578 -27.22 16.19 -10.77
N PRO A 579 -26.75 16.63 -11.96
CA PRO A 579 -25.35 17.02 -12.16
C PRO A 579 -24.90 18.20 -11.30
N GLU A 580 -25.82 19.01 -10.74
CA GLU A 580 -25.47 20.14 -9.86
C GLU A 580 -25.01 19.68 -8.46
N LEU A 581 -25.38 18.46 -8.05
CA LEU A 581 -24.90 17.86 -6.80
C LEU A 581 -23.48 17.31 -6.93
N TYR A 582 -22.96 17.16 -8.15
CA TYR A 582 -21.58 16.71 -8.33
C TYR A 582 -20.60 17.71 -7.75
N SER A 583 -19.71 17.21 -6.88
CA SER A 583 -18.56 17.96 -6.41
C SER A 583 -17.28 17.21 -6.71
N ASP A 584 -16.20 17.95 -6.99
CA ASP A 584 -14.84 17.43 -7.02
C ASP A 584 -14.24 17.35 -5.60
N ASP A 585 -14.87 18.00 -4.62
CA ASP A 585 -14.50 17.88 -3.22
C ASP A 585 -14.79 16.45 -2.74
N ARG A 586 -13.84 15.87 -2.01
CA ARG A 586 -13.93 14.51 -1.48
C ARG A 586 -14.00 14.55 0.05
N VAL A 587 -14.88 13.72 0.61
CA VAL A 587 -15.11 13.62 2.05
C VAL A 587 -14.77 12.22 2.55
N TRP A 588 -14.37 12.14 3.82
CA TRP A 588 -14.15 10.86 4.47
C TRP A 588 -15.46 10.17 4.77
N ASP A 589 -15.51 8.87 4.48
CA ASP A 589 -16.65 8.05 4.86
C ASP A 589 -16.92 8.14 6.35
N THR A 590 -15.92 8.31 7.23
CA THR A 590 -16.12 8.13 8.67
C THR A 590 -16.18 9.40 9.52
N VAL A 591 -16.03 10.62 8.99
CA VAL A 591 -15.65 11.76 9.87
C VAL A 591 -16.44 13.07 9.71
N ASP A 592 -16.95 13.48 8.54
CA ASP A 592 -17.27 14.92 8.36
C ASP A 592 -18.74 15.34 8.32
N HIS A 593 -19.69 14.43 8.55
CA HIS A 593 -21.08 14.80 8.83
C HIS A 593 -21.57 14.12 10.12
N TYR A 594 -21.13 14.65 11.26
CA TYR A 594 -22.00 14.64 12.43
C TYR A 594 -23.20 15.52 12.08
N GLU A 595 -24.41 14.97 11.97
CA GLU A 595 -25.54 15.77 12.43
C GLU A 595 -25.33 15.97 13.95
N PRO A 596 -25.10 17.21 14.42
CA PRO A 596 -24.94 17.44 15.83
C PRO A 596 -26.31 17.30 16.50
N LEU A 597 -26.40 16.45 17.52
CA LEU A 597 -27.38 16.66 18.59
C LEU A 597 -26.98 17.94 19.32
N ASP A 598 -27.62 19.04 18.93
CA ASP A 598 -27.58 20.37 19.51
C ASP A 598 -26.20 21.04 19.68
N SER A 599 -26.10 22.24 19.13
CA SER A 599 -25.00 23.19 19.31
C SER A 599 -24.65 23.44 20.79
N THR A 600 -23.40 23.18 21.19
CA THR A 600 -22.54 24.13 21.96
C THR A 600 -21.11 23.57 22.12
N PRO A 601 -20.06 24.43 22.12
CA PRO A 601 -18.66 23.98 22.07
C PRO A 601 -18.10 23.72 23.47
N VAL A 602 -17.57 22.51 23.72
CA VAL A 602 -16.63 22.28 24.84
C VAL A 602 -15.53 21.30 24.43
N THR A 603 -14.31 21.68 24.79
CA THR A 603 -12.98 21.08 24.56
C THR A 603 -12.74 19.70 25.19
N HIS A 604 -11.93 18.87 24.49
CA HIS A 604 -11.17 17.65 24.88
C HIS A 604 -11.67 16.27 24.40
N ASN A 605 -10.69 15.46 23.94
CA ASN A 605 -10.82 14.19 23.22
C ASN A 605 -11.12 12.94 24.10
N ILE A 606 -11.66 11.91 23.42
CA ILE A 606 -11.77 10.46 23.70
C ILE A 606 -12.99 9.96 24.52
N TYR A 607 -13.67 8.96 23.93
CA TYR A 607 -14.99 8.41 24.19
C TYR A 607 -15.02 7.29 25.25
N VAL A 608 -15.95 7.35 26.22
CA VAL A 608 -16.73 6.21 26.78
C VAL A 608 -18.04 6.78 27.37
N LEU A 609 -19.19 6.12 27.14
CA LEU A 609 -20.48 6.45 27.76
C LEU A 609 -20.37 6.49 29.30
N LYS A 610 -20.48 7.69 29.87
CA LYS A 610 -20.79 7.90 31.30
C LYS A 610 -21.97 8.86 31.39
N ASN A 611 -23.07 8.44 32.03
CA ASN A 611 -24.02 9.41 32.56
C ASN A 611 -23.37 10.14 33.75
N LYS A 612 -23.90 11.33 34.09
CA LYS A 612 -23.40 12.30 35.10
C LYS A 612 -23.17 11.75 36.53
N HIS A 613 -23.41 10.47 36.81
CA HIS A 613 -23.25 9.84 38.13
C HIS A 613 -22.36 8.58 38.19
N HIS A 614 -21.54 8.28 37.16
CA HIS A 614 -20.49 7.25 37.25
C HIS A 614 -20.96 5.84 37.70
N LYS A 615 -22.08 5.33 37.20
CA LYS A 615 -22.45 3.90 37.34
C LYS A 615 -22.73 3.25 35.98
N TRP A 616 -22.26 2.01 35.82
CA TRP A 616 -22.57 1.12 34.70
C TRP A 616 -24.05 0.75 34.71
N LEU A 617 -24.71 0.73 33.54
CA LEU A 617 -26.09 0.22 33.42
C LEU A 617 -26.04 -1.31 33.24
N ASP A 618 -26.72 -2.02 34.14
CA ASP A 618 -27.01 -3.45 34.07
C ASP A 618 -28.16 -3.69 33.05
N PRO A 619 -28.02 -4.63 32.08
CA PRO A 619 -29.05 -4.88 31.06
C PRO A 619 -30.38 -5.44 31.58
N THR A 620 -30.54 -5.73 32.87
CA THR A 620 -31.70 -6.47 33.39
C THR A 620 -32.80 -5.67 34.09
N SER A 621 -32.80 -4.33 34.00
CA SER A 621 -33.81 -3.51 34.71
C SER A 621 -34.63 -2.59 33.81
N VAL A 622 -35.56 -3.19 33.05
CA VAL A 622 -36.80 -2.51 32.66
C VAL A 622 -37.84 -2.79 33.74
N VAL A 623 -38.42 -1.77 34.39
CA VAL A 623 -39.86 -1.71 34.75
C VAL A 623 -40.30 -0.26 35.07
N GLN A 624 -41.29 0.20 34.29
CA GLN A 624 -42.41 1.16 34.51
C GLN A 624 -42.23 2.69 34.62
N TYR A 625 -42.67 3.36 33.54
CA TYR A 625 -43.72 4.39 33.40
C TYR A 625 -44.03 5.41 34.53
N GLN A 626 -44.02 6.70 34.16
CA GLN A 626 -45.14 7.70 34.11
C GLN A 626 -44.50 9.11 34.14
N LYS A 627 -44.89 10.11 33.35
CA LYS A 627 -46.12 10.40 32.61
C LYS A 627 -45.79 11.27 31.40
#